data_AF-A0A4R5PIL5-F1
#
_entry.id   AF-A0A4R5PIL5-F1
#
_cell.length_a   1.000
_cell.length_b   1.000
_cell.length_c   1.000
_cell.angle_alpha   90.00
_cell.angle_beta   90.00
_cell.angle_gamma   90.00
#
_symmetry.space_group_name_H-M   'P 1'
#
loop_
_entity.id
_entity.type
_entity.pdbx_description
1 polymer ?
#
loop_
_entity_poly.entity_id
_entity_poly.type
_entity_poly.pdbx_seq_one_letter_code
_entity_poly.pdbx_strand_id
1 'polypeptide(L)'
;MTETDIRTKKRLEDIAWAAEKIDRKTLALESELVTTKWFDYRFLSPQACTRLFLETYQTVFRRHFAAEVDRDQAKHVFGAHSLSYRNDPRARTQMWMARQRADELGIPYDLYIQASFEFAVKRNRKRLPQPNQLHHPGSAAELWAKFLDEQFKEHLADGLFTVEHASFRVENYKNLPAQDDYRSFVIRQVKAQSMPPHRAMQRYCCDQRQLPVELFKDVINDEIYEQALTRLEWDNPHFPPPPLPAPHRTDQWPSCLGIPGAQDDSSSPCSECRLADDCTRLSNAILRQVMNRTGSEDPRADDKRAKARERQRRRRSRLNAEKLHAMHKQPEAVEFRAGE
;
A
#
# COMPACT_ATOMS: atom_id res chain seq x y z
N MET A 1 -7.91 24.84 17.43
CA MET A 1 -7.32 23.51 17.14
C MET A 1 -5.89 23.75 16.69
N THR A 2 -4.93 23.10 17.34
CA THR A 2 -3.52 23.18 16.96
C THR A 2 -3.27 22.36 15.68
N GLU A 3 -2.14 22.59 14.99
CA GLU A 3 -1.75 21.77 13.83
C GLU A 3 -1.64 20.27 14.20
N THR A 4 -1.14 20.01 15.41
CA THR A 4 -1.10 18.70 16.06
C THR A 4 -2.48 18.02 16.12
N ASP A 5 -3.52 18.76 16.52
CA ASP A 5 -4.88 18.23 16.60
C ASP A 5 -5.41 17.86 15.21
N ILE A 6 -5.07 18.66 14.19
CA ILE A 6 -5.50 18.44 12.80
C ILE A 6 -4.87 17.17 12.24
N ARG A 7 -3.55 16.97 12.41
CA ARG A 7 -2.83 15.78 11.94
C ARG A 7 -3.36 14.51 12.59
N THR A 8 -3.50 14.54 13.92
CA THR A 8 -4.03 13.41 14.70
C THR A 8 -5.45 13.08 14.26
N LYS A 9 -6.33 14.09 14.17
CA LYS A 9 -7.72 13.90 13.72
C LYS A 9 -7.78 13.27 12.34
N LYS A 10 -6.99 13.75 11.38
CA LYS A 10 -6.93 13.19 10.02
C LYS A 10 -6.52 11.71 10.04
N ARG A 11 -5.51 11.35 10.85
CA ARG A 11 -5.07 9.95 10.98
C ARG A 11 -6.18 9.05 11.53
N LEU A 12 -6.91 9.51 12.53
CA LEU A 12 -8.06 8.79 13.10
C LEU A 12 -9.22 8.66 12.09
N GLU A 13 -9.50 9.72 11.34
CA GLU A 13 -10.51 9.72 10.28
C GLU A 13 -10.18 8.73 9.15
N ASP A 14 -8.91 8.68 8.73
CA ASP A 14 -8.43 7.72 7.74
C ASP A 14 -8.63 6.26 8.20
N ILE A 15 -8.29 5.96 9.46
CA ILE A 15 -8.46 4.64 10.06
C ILE A 15 -9.95 4.26 10.16
N ALA A 16 -10.79 5.17 10.64
CA ALA A 16 -12.24 4.95 10.73
C ALA A 16 -12.87 4.76 9.35
N TRP A 17 -12.44 5.55 8.35
CA TRP A 17 -12.90 5.39 6.97
C TRP A 17 -12.51 4.02 6.40
N ALA A 18 -11.28 3.58 6.65
CA ALA A 18 -10.81 2.27 6.19
C ALA A 18 -11.65 1.14 6.80
N ALA A 19 -11.85 1.18 8.13
CA ALA A 19 -12.69 0.23 8.87
C ALA A 19 -14.15 0.20 8.39
N GLU A 20 -14.68 1.32 7.93
CA GLU A 20 -16.05 1.41 7.40
C GLU A 20 -16.17 0.89 5.96
N LYS A 21 -15.16 1.13 5.13
CA LYS A 21 -15.26 0.99 3.67
C LYS A 21 -14.56 -0.24 3.10
N ILE A 22 -13.59 -0.81 3.81
CA ILE A 22 -12.79 -1.96 3.40
C ILE A 22 -13.15 -3.15 4.28
N ASP A 23 -13.19 -4.36 3.71
CA ASP A 23 -13.50 -5.54 4.51
C ASP A 23 -12.36 -5.94 5.45
N ARG A 24 -12.73 -6.52 6.59
CA ARG A 24 -11.80 -6.93 7.65
C ARG A 24 -10.69 -7.84 7.16
N LYS A 25 -10.99 -8.78 6.26
CA LYS A 25 -9.98 -9.69 5.69
C LYS A 25 -8.91 -8.92 4.91
N THR A 26 -9.31 -7.94 4.12
CA THR A 26 -8.37 -7.09 3.38
C THR A 26 -7.58 -6.17 4.31
N LEU A 27 -8.22 -5.63 5.36
CA LEU A 27 -7.54 -4.80 6.37
C LEU A 27 -6.55 -5.59 7.22
N ALA A 28 -6.82 -6.87 7.47
CA ALA A 28 -5.99 -7.73 8.31
C ALA A 28 -4.54 -7.80 7.80
N LEU A 29 -4.36 -7.76 6.46
CA LEU A 29 -3.06 -7.81 5.82
C LEU A 29 -2.16 -6.60 6.15
N GLU A 30 -2.71 -5.47 6.60
CA GLU A 30 -1.89 -4.26 6.83
C GLU A 30 -0.80 -4.45 7.89
N SER A 31 -0.98 -5.35 8.86
CA SER A 31 0.03 -5.66 9.87
C SER A 31 1.25 -6.33 9.28
N GLU A 32 1.06 -7.29 8.37
CA GLU A 32 2.16 -7.95 7.65
C GLU A 32 2.86 -6.97 6.71
N LEU A 33 2.09 -6.13 5.99
CA LEU A 33 2.65 -5.21 5.01
C LEU A 33 3.55 -4.13 5.59
N VAL A 34 3.48 -3.85 6.90
CA VAL A 34 4.30 -2.79 7.52
C VAL A 34 5.81 -3.10 7.42
N THR A 35 6.18 -4.38 7.34
CA THR A 35 7.58 -4.85 7.28
C THR A 35 8.12 -4.96 5.86
N THR A 36 7.25 -5.12 4.86
CA THR A 36 7.65 -5.23 3.45
C THR A 36 7.53 -3.91 2.71
N LYS A 37 6.55 -3.08 3.07
CA LYS A 37 6.21 -1.83 2.36
C LYS A 37 7.40 -0.90 2.20
N TRP A 38 7.42 -0.15 1.09
CA TRP A 38 8.44 0.88 0.84
C TRP A 38 8.48 1.90 1.99
N PHE A 39 9.69 2.32 2.36
CA PHE A 39 9.97 3.00 3.62
C PHE A 39 9.14 4.27 3.85
N ASP A 40 8.99 5.14 2.85
CA ASP A 40 8.20 6.38 2.98
C ASP A 40 6.72 6.15 3.29
N TYR A 41 6.21 4.96 2.98
CA TYR A 41 4.79 4.65 3.16
C TYR A 41 4.53 3.98 4.51
N ARG A 42 5.56 3.50 5.23
CA ARG A 42 5.41 2.76 6.49
C ARG A 42 4.79 3.58 7.62
N PHE A 43 4.86 4.89 7.54
CA PHE A 43 4.27 5.82 8.50
C PHE A 43 2.98 6.49 8.01
N LEU A 44 2.57 6.24 6.76
CA LEU A 44 1.29 6.71 6.22
C LEU A 44 0.14 5.78 6.62
N SER A 45 -1.07 6.33 6.79
CA SER A 45 -2.26 5.50 7.05
C SER A 45 -2.53 4.64 5.81
N PRO A 46 -3.17 3.47 5.91
CA PRO A 46 -3.45 2.64 4.73
C PRO A 46 -4.34 3.36 3.72
N GLN A 47 -5.20 4.26 4.21
CA GLN A 47 -5.99 5.15 3.36
C GLN A 47 -5.14 6.21 2.66
N ALA A 48 -4.19 6.84 3.37
CA ALA A 48 -3.24 7.78 2.76
C ALA A 48 -2.35 7.07 1.74
N CYS A 49 -1.85 5.87 2.03
CA CYS A 49 -1.13 5.01 1.08
C CYS A 49 -1.97 4.75 -0.17
N THR A 50 -3.24 4.37 -0.01
CA THR A 50 -4.11 4.05 -1.15
C THR A 50 -4.46 5.29 -1.98
N ARG A 51 -4.60 6.46 -1.36
CA ARG A 51 -4.73 7.73 -2.07
C ARG A 51 -3.48 8.10 -2.85
N LEU A 52 -2.30 7.99 -2.22
CA LEU A 52 -1.03 8.23 -2.88
C LEU A 52 -0.87 7.30 -4.09
N PHE A 53 -1.16 6.00 -3.92
CA PHE A 53 -1.13 5.04 -5.01
C PHE A 53 -2.08 5.41 -6.16
N LEU A 54 -3.31 5.86 -5.86
CA LEU A 54 -4.25 6.34 -6.89
C LEU A 54 -3.72 7.58 -7.64
N GLU A 55 -3.18 8.55 -6.92
CA GLU A 55 -2.61 9.79 -7.50
C GLU A 55 -1.40 9.47 -8.40
N THR A 56 -0.53 8.58 -7.95
CA THR A 56 0.60 8.06 -8.73
C THR A 56 0.12 7.28 -9.95
N TYR A 57 -0.88 6.42 -9.81
CA TYR A 57 -1.48 5.67 -10.92
C TYR A 57 -2.01 6.59 -12.00
N GLN A 58 -2.78 7.63 -11.63
CA GLN A 58 -3.31 8.60 -12.58
C GLN A 58 -2.20 9.34 -13.32
N THR A 59 -1.12 9.67 -12.62
CA THR A 59 0.04 10.36 -13.19
C THR A 59 0.77 9.49 -14.20
N VAL A 60 1.11 8.25 -13.84
CA VAL A 60 1.77 7.30 -14.72
C VAL A 60 0.87 6.94 -15.91
N PHE A 61 -0.44 6.76 -15.68
CA PHE A 61 -1.42 6.50 -16.74
C PHE A 61 -1.44 7.60 -17.79
N ARG A 62 -1.51 8.87 -17.39
CA ARG A 62 -1.49 9.99 -18.34
C ARG A 62 -0.19 10.04 -19.13
N ARG A 63 0.96 9.79 -18.48
CA ARG A 63 2.26 9.75 -19.15
C ARG A 63 2.32 8.67 -20.23
N HIS A 64 1.92 7.44 -19.91
CA HIS A 64 1.90 6.34 -20.89
C HIS A 64 0.84 6.54 -21.96
N PHE A 65 -0.35 7.03 -21.61
CA PHE A 65 -1.39 7.32 -22.60
C PHE A 65 -0.93 8.39 -23.60
N ALA A 66 -0.22 9.42 -23.13
CA ALA A 66 0.34 10.46 -24.00
C ALA A 66 1.41 9.92 -24.96
N ALA A 67 2.22 8.96 -24.50
CA ALA A 67 3.29 8.36 -25.30
C ALA A 67 2.78 7.34 -26.32
N GLU A 68 1.81 6.51 -25.93
CA GLU A 68 1.40 5.32 -26.69
C GLU A 68 0.08 5.48 -27.45
N VAL A 69 -0.76 6.47 -27.09
CA VAL A 69 -2.12 6.60 -27.63
C VAL A 69 -2.36 7.98 -28.22
N ASP A 70 -2.46 9.01 -27.38
CA ASP A 70 -2.79 10.37 -27.81
C ASP A 70 -2.37 11.38 -26.73
N ARG A 71 -1.46 12.28 -27.11
CA ARG A 71 -0.87 13.30 -26.24
C ARG A 71 -1.89 14.35 -25.77
N ASP A 72 -2.83 14.74 -26.61
CA ASP A 72 -3.79 15.79 -26.30
C ASP A 72 -4.92 15.25 -25.42
N GLN A 73 -5.43 14.06 -25.73
CA GLN A 73 -6.44 13.39 -24.91
C GLN A 73 -5.92 12.97 -23.54
N ALA A 74 -4.59 12.78 -23.38
CA ALA A 74 -3.97 12.41 -22.11
C ALA A 74 -4.36 13.33 -20.94
N LYS A 75 -4.64 14.61 -21.21
CA LYS A 75 -5.05 15.60 -20.18
C LYS A 75 -6.43 15.31 -19.58
N HIS A 76 -7.27 14.55 -20.28
CA HIS A 76 -8.67 14.31 -19.93
C HIS A 76 -8.94 12.86 -19.49
N VAL A 77 -7.94 11.99 -19.54
CA VAL A 77 -8.06 10.58 -19.11
C VAL A 77 -7.38 10.35 -17.77
N PHE A 78 -7.97 9.47 -16.96
CA PHE A 78 -7.48 9.19 -15.61
C PHE A 78 -7.12 7.71 -15.39
N GLY A 79 -7.64 6.81 -16.22
CA GLY A 79 -7.56 5.36 -16.03
C GLY A 79 -8.41 4.86 -14.86
N ALA A 80 -8.26 5.47 -13.68
CA ALA A 80 -9.06 5.23 -12.48
C ALA A 80 -9.50 6.57 -11.88
N HIS A 81 -10.81 6.79 -11.75
CA HIS A 81 -11.36 8.08 -11.31
C HIS A 81 -11.50 8.15 -9.78
N SER A 82 -11.12 9.28 -9.18
CA SER A 82 -11.18 9.48 -7.72
C SER A 82 -12.61 9.40 -7.17
N LEU A 83 -13.61 9.79 -7.96
CA LEU A 83 -15.02 9.63 -7.59
C LEU A 83 -15.42 8.15 -7.51
N SER A 84 -14.95 7.33 -8.46
CA SER A 84 -15.20 5.88 -8.46
C SER A 84 -14.53 5.23 -7.24
N TYR A 85 -13.31 5.65 -6.90
CA TYR A 85 -12.65 5.20 -5.66
C TYR A 85 -13.48 5.50 -4.40
N ARG A 86 -14.13 6.66 -4.32
CA ARG A 86 -14.95 7.03 -3.15
C ARG A 86 -16.30 6.29 -3.12
N ASN A 87 -16.97 6.19 -4.27
CA ASN A 87 -18.38 5.83 -4.33
C ASN A 87 -18.62 4.37 -4.74
N ASP A 88 -17.74 3.76 -5.52
CA ASP A 88 -17.86 2.37 -5.94
C ASP A 88 -17.01 1.45 -5.04
N PRO A 89 -17.62 0.57 -4.23
CA PRO A 89 -16.89 -0.39 -3.42
C PRO A 89 -15.99 -1.33 -4.23
N ARG A 90 -16.33 -1.66 -5.48
CA ARG A 90 -15.50 -2.54 -6.31
C ARG A 90 -14.22 -1.83 -6.74
N ALA A 91 -14.33 -0.63 -7.33
CA ALA A 91 -13.17 0.18 -7.70
C ALA A 91 -12.26 0.46 -6.50
N ARG A 92 -12.86 0.75 -5.33
CA ARG A 92 -12.13 0.94 -4.07
C ARG A 92 -11.33 -0.29 -3.65
N THR A 93 -11.97 -1.46 -3.59
CA THR A 93 -11.27 -2.71 -3.23
C THR A 93 -10.17 -3.04 -4.25
N GLN A 94 -10.41 -2.83 -5.54
CA GLN A 94 -9.39 -3.06 -6.57
C GLN A 94 -8.16 -2.16 -6.39
N MET A 95 -8.38 -0.87 -6.10
CA MET A 95 -7.28 0.07 -5.83
C MET A 95 -6.53 -0.30 -4.55
N TRP A 96 -7.25 -0.63 -3.48
CA TRP A 96 -6.67 -1.03 -2.20
C TRP A 96 -5.78 -2.27 -2.36
N MET A 97 -6.30 -3.32 -3.01
CA MET A 97 -5.55 -4.55 -3.25
C MET A 97 -4.35 -4.32 -4.18
N ALA A 98 -4.51 -3.49 -5.22
CA ALA A 98 -3.39 -3.15 -6.11
C ALA A 98 -2.24 -2.47 -5.37
N ARG A 99 -2.56 -1.55 -4.46
CA ARG A 99 -1.59 -0.93 -3.56
C ARG A 99 -0.97 -1.96 -2.61
N GLN A 100 -1.76 -2.83 -2.00
CA GLN A 100 -1.22 -3.90 -1.14
C GLN A 100 -0.21 -4.79 -1.88
N ARG A 101 -0.44 -5.11 -3.16
CA ARG A 101 0.55 -5.85 -3.96
C ARG A 101 1.88 -5.11 -4.15
N ALA A 102 1.85 -3.79 -4.30
CA ALA A 102 3.08 -3.00 -4.34
C ALA A 102 3.78 -3.00 -2.96
N ASP A 103 3.00 -2.91 -1.88
CA ASP A 103 3.52 -2.97 -0.51
C ASP A 103 4.14 -4.34 -0.18
N GLU A 104 3.56 -5.45 -0.65
CA GLU A 104 4.09 -6.81 -0.50
C GLU A 104 5.50 -6.93 -1.10
N LEU A 105 5.73 -6.23 -2.22
CA LEU A 105 7.00 -6.26 -2.95
C LEU A 105 8.01 -5.24 -2.42
N GLY A 106 7.58 -4.28 -1.59
CA GLY A 106 8.45 -3.23 -1.06
C GLY A 106 9.00 -2.29 -2.13
N ILE A 107 8.23 -1.99 -3.16
CA ILE A 107 8.65 -1.16 -4.30
C ILE A 107 7.91 0.19 -4.27
N PRO A 108 8.57 1.31 -4.63
CA PRO A 108 7.90 2.59 -4.88
C PRO A 108 6.71 2.46 -5.85
N TYR A 109 5.60 3.16 -5.57
CA TYR A 109 4.38 3.00 -6.35
C TYR A 109 4.52 3.39 -7.81
N ASP A 110 5.29 4.44 -8.10
CA ASP A 110 5.54 4.93 -9.45
C ASP A 110 6.29 3.89 -10.27
N LEU A 111 7.36 3.30 -9.72
CA LEU A 111 8.14 2.24 -10.35
C LEU A 111 7.28 0.99 -10.60
N TYR A 112 6.51 0.55 -9.61
CA TYR A 112 5.64 -0.61 -9.76
C TYR A 112 4.60 -0.42 -10.88
N ILE A 113 3.95 0.74 -10.93
CA ILE A 113 2.91 1.03 -11.93
C ILE A 113 3.54 1.22 -13.32
N GLN A 114 4.67 1.92 -13.41
CA GLN A 114 5.42 2.12 -14.64
C GLN A 114 5.86 0.79 -15.24
N ALA A 115 6.53 -0.06 -14.45
CA ALA A 115 6.97 -1.37 -14.90
C ALA A 115 5.78 -2.21 -15.42
N SER A 116 4.63 -2.16 -14.75
CA SER A 116 3.44 -2.89 -15.19
C SER A 116 2.91 -2.40 -16.55
N PHE A 117 2.95 -1.10 -16.80
CA PHE A 117 2.52 -0.53 -18.08
C PHE A 117 3.51 -0.84 -19.19
N GLU A 118 4.81 -0.71 -18.94
CA GLU A 118 5.84 -1.10 -19.90
C GLU A 118 5.77 -2.59 -20.25
N PHE A 119 5.57 -3.45 -19.24
CA PHE A 119 5.36 -4.88 -19.47
C PHE A 119 4.12 -5.14 -20.34
N ALA A 120 3.02 -4.42 -20.09
CA ALA A 120 1.82 -4.53 -20.91
C ALA A 120 2.03 -4.10 -22.37
N VAL A 121 2.77 -3.01 -22.59
CA VAL A 121 3.11 -2.48 -23.92
C VAL A 121 4.04 -3.45 -24.64
N LYS A 122 5.09 -3.97 -23.99
CA LYS A 122 6.01 -4.99 -24.55
C LYS A 122 5.28 -6.27 -24.96
N ARG A 123 4.15 -6.57 -24.31
CA ARG A 123 3.26 -7.70 -24.66
C ARG A 123 2.14 -7.35 -25.63
N ASN A 124 2.20 -6.18 -26.27
CA ASN A 124 1.23 -5.69 -27.25
C ASN A 124 -0.23 -5.69 -26.72
N ARG A 125 -0.44 -5.39 -25.43
CA ARG A 125 -1.80 -5.26 -24.88
C ARG A 125 -2.46 -4.01 -25.48
N LYS A 126 -3.64 -4.19 -26.08
CA LYS A 126 -4.43 -3.10 -26.70
C LYS A 126 -4.87 -2.00 -25.72
N ARG A 127 -4.83 -2.26 -24.41
CA ARG A 127 -5.27 -1.32 -23.37
C ARG A 127 -4.30 -1.40 -22.21
N LEU A 128 -4.01 -0.23 -21.63
CA LEU A 128 -3.26 -0.14 -20.39
C LEU A 128 -3.98 -0.90 -19.26
N PRO A 129 -3.24 -1.62 -18.40
CA PRO A 129 -3.80 -2.37 -17.29
C PRO A 129 -4.64 -1.50 -16.34
N GLN A 130 -5.78 -2.01 -15.87
CA GLN A 130 -6.50 -1.47 -14.72
C GLN A 130 -5.77 -1.80 -13.41
N PRO A 131 -6.09 -1.14 -12.27
CA PRO A 131 -5.43 -1.38 -10.99
C PRO A 131 -5.37 -2.87 -10.60
N ASN A 132 -6.47 -3.61 -10.75
CA ASN A 132 -6.53 -5.04 -10.43
C ASN A 132 -5.79 -5.94 -11.45
N GLN A 133 -5.16 -5.37 -12.48
CA GLN A 133 -4.44 -6.08 -13.53
C GLN A 133 -2.93 -5.78 -13.49
N LEU A 134 -2.48 -4.89 -12.59
CA LEU A 134 -1.07 -4.49 -12.50
C LEU A 134 -0.11 -5.64 -12.14
N HIS A 135 -0.62 -6.70 -11.51
CA HIS A 135 0.17 -7.84 -11.07
C HIS A 135 0.24 -8.99 -12.11
N HIS A 136 -0.37 -8.80 -13.30
CA HIS A 136 -0.34 -9.75 -14.43
C HIS A 136 -0.47 -11.24 -14.06
N PRO A 137 -1.64 -11.68 -13.53
CA PRO A 137 -1.81 -13.06 -13.05
C PRO A 137 -1.83 -14.09 -14.18
N GLY A 138 -1.71 -15.37 -13.81
CA GLY A 138 -1.80 -16.50 -14.74
C GLY A 138 -0.49 -16.78 -15.44
N SER A 139 -0.54 -17.10 -16.74
CA SER A 139 0.64 -17.54 -17.51
C SER A 139 1.72 -16.46 -17.69
N ALA A 140 1.42 -15.19 -17.39
CA ALA A 140 2.39 -14.09 -17.45
C ALA A 140 3.07 -13.80 -16.11
N ALA A 141 2.67 -14.45 -15.01
CA ALA A 141 3.09 -14.07 -13.66
C ALA A 141 4.61 -14.22 -13.43
N GLU A 142 5.20 -15.32 -13.90
CA GLU A 142 6.64 -15.56 -13.75
C GLU A 142 7.48 -14.56 -14.56
N LEU A 143 7.07 -14.30 -15.81
CA LEU A 143 7.74 -13.32 -16.67
C LEU A 143 7.62 -11.90 -16.11
N TRP A 144 6.45 -11.57 -15.56
CA TRP A 144 6.23 -10.29 -14.87
C TRP A 144 7.14 -10.14 -13.66
N ALA A 145 7.24 -11.16 -12.80
CA ALA A 145 8.08 -11.13 -11.62
C ALA A 145 9.56 -10.90 -11.97
N LYS A 146 10.08 -11.61 -12.98
CA LYS A 146 11.46 -11.40 -13.46
C LYS A 146 11.67 -9.99 -14.01
N PHE A 147 10.74 -9.52 -14.85
CA PHE A 147 10.81 -8.18 -15.43
C PHE A 147 10.83 -7.10 -14.34
N LEU A 148 9.95 -7.21 -13.33
CA LEU A 148 9.88 -6.26 -12.24
C LEU A 148 11.13 -6.29 -11.35
N ASP A 149 11.68 -7.48 -11.07
CA ASP A 149 12.92 -7.63 -10.30
C ASP A 149 14.12 -6.99 -11.01
N GLU A 150 14.23 -7.16 -12.33
CA GLU A 150 15.24 -6.48 -13.16
C GLU A 150 15.08 -4.96 -13.10
N GLN A 151 13.87 -4.44 -13.33
CA GLN A 151 13.59 -3.00 -13.26
C GLN A 151 13.90 -2.42 -11.86
N PHE A 152 13.60 -3.16 -10.80
CA PHE A 152 13.89 -2.70 -9.45
C PHE A 152 15.39 -2.70 -9.16
N LYS A 153 16.13 -3.72 -9.59
CA LYS A 153 17.59 -3.76 -9.46
C LYS A 153 18.28 -2.64 -10.21
N GLU A 154 17.86 -2.37 -11.45
CA GLU A 154 18.35 -1.24 -12.25
C GLU A 154 18.09 0.08 -11.51
N HIS A 155 16.87 0.30 -11.05
CA HIS A 155 16.51 1.52 -10.32
C HIS A 155 17.31 1.71 -9.03
N LEU A 156 17.59 0.62 -8.30
CA LEU A 156 18.47 0.65 -7.13
C LEU A 156 19.90 1.01 -7.52
N ALA A 157 20.44 0.40 -8.58
CA ALA A 157 21.80 0.62 -9.07
C ALA A 157 22.04 2.05 -9.56
N ASP A 158 21.04 2.68 -10.18
CA ASP A 158 21.10 4.09 -10.60
C ASP A 158 21.12 5.06 -9.40
N GLY A 159 20.91 4.55 -8.17
CA GLY A 159 20.93 5.35 -6.96
C GLY A 159 19.78 6.35 -6.87
N LEU A 160 18.72 6.16 -7.67
CA LEU A 160 17.58 7.06 -7.81
C LEU A 160 16.59 6.99 -6.65
N PHE A 161 16.73 6.02 -5.74
CA PHE A 161 15.85 5.94 -4.59
C PHE A 161 16.21 7.01 -3.54
N THR A 162 15.20 7.76 -3.14
CA THR A 162 15.23 8.66 -1.99
C THR A 162 14.18 8.20 -0.99
N VAL A 163 14.53 8.24 0.28
CA VAL A 163 13.57 8.15 1.39
C VAL A 163 13.59 9.50 2.05
N GLU A 164 12.43 10.13 2.20
CA GLU A 164 12.33 11.54 2.62
C GLU A 164 11.68 11.68 3.99
N HIS A 165 10.99 10.63 4.45
CA HIS A 165 10.25 10.69 5.70
C HIS A 165 11.15 11.03 6.89
N ALA A 166 10.82 12.12 7.60
CA ALA A 166 11.65 12.68 8.67
C ALA A 166 11.93 11.70 9.82
N SER A 167 11.10 10.67 9.99
CA SER A 167 11.32 9.60 10.97
C SER A 167 12.56 8.77 10.71
N PHE A 168 13.12 8.76 9.50
CA PHE A 168 14.36 8.04 9.22
C PHE A 168 15.62 8.83 9.54
N ARG A 169 15.49 10.10 9.93
CA ARG A 169 16.63 10.92 10.34
C ARG A 169 17.19 10.46 11.69
N VAL A 170 18.50 10.60 11.88
CA VAL A 170 19.25 10.15 13.06
C VAL A 170 18.67 10.78 14.33
N GLU A 171 18.36 12.08 14.31
CA GLU A 171 17.78 12.80 15.45
C GLU A 171 16.37 12.32 15.83
N ASN A 172 15.67 11.63 14.93
CA ASN A 172 14.30 11.14 15.13
C ASN A 172 14.24 9.63 15.36
N TYR A 173 15.40 8.99 15.52
CA TYR A 173 15.50 7.56 15.75
C TYR A 173 14.94 7.17 17.11
N LYS A 174 14.03 6.19 17.12
CA LYS A 174 13.31 5.73 18.32
C LYS A 174 13.31 4.20 18.45
N ASN A 175 14.26 3.52 17.77
CA ASN A 175 14.33 2.06 17.70
C ASN A 175 12.99 1.46 17.22
N LEU A 176 12.39 2.05 16.19
CA LEU A 176 11.20 1.47 15.55
C LEU A 176 11.66 0.43 14.51
N PRO A 177 10.97 -0.71 14.36
CA PRO A 177 11.36 -1.74 13.39
C PRO A 177 11.57 -1.20 11.97
N ALA A 178 10.70 -0.28 11.53
CA ALA A 178 10.85 0.37 10.23
C ALA A 178 12.18 1.12 10.07
N GLN A 179 12.66 1.79 11.13
CA GLN A 179 13.93 2.53 11.11
C GLN A 179 15.14 1.60 11.04
N ASP A 180 15.07 0.48 11.76
CA ASP A 180 16.14 -0.54 11.77
C ASP A 180 16.23 -1.27 10.44
N ASP A 181 15.08 -1.63 9.87
CA ASP A 181 14.97 -2.19 8.52
C ASP A 181 15.56 -1.26 7.47
N TYR A 182 15.27 0.04 7.58
CA TYR A 182 15.77 1.06 6.66
C TYR A 182 17.28 1.22 6.74
N ARG A 183 17.85 1.33 7.95
CA ARG A 183 19.31 1.39 8.15
C ARG A 183 19.99 0.17 7.57
N SER A 184 19.45 -1.01 7.85
CA SER A 184 19.96 -2.28 7.31
C SER A 184 19.88 -2.32 5.77
N PHE A 185 18.78 -1.81 5.20
CA PHE A 185 18.62 -1.69 3.76
C PHE A 185 19.68 -0.79 3.13
N VAL A 186 19.90 0.43 3.68
CA VAL A 186 20.91 1.36 3.15
C VAL A 186 22.31 0.74 3.20
N ILE A 187 22.69 0.13 4.32
CA ILE A 187 23.99 -0.55 4.43
C ILE A 187 24.14 -1.66 3.39
N ARG A 188 23.11 -2.48 3.16
CA ARG A 188 23.13 -3.48 2.09
C ARG A 188 23.29 -2.85 0.71
N GLN A 189 22.64 -1.72 0.43
CA GLN A 189 22.77 -1.01 -0.85
C GLN A 189 24.17 -0.44 -1.04
N VAL A 190 24.75 0.19 -0.03
CA VAL A 190 26.14 0.69 -0.07
C VAL A 190 27.11 -0.44 -0.42
N LYS A 191 26.95 -1.62 0.22
CA LYS A 191 27.75 -2.82 -0.08
C LYS A 191 27.52 -3.31 -1.52
N ALA A 192 26.27 -3.47 -1.92
CA ALA A 192 25.92 -4.03 -3.23
C ALA A 192 26.40 -3.16 -4.40
N GLN A 193 26.37 -1.84 -4.24
CA GLN A 193 26.77 -0.88 -5.26
C GLN A 193 28.27 -0.57 -5.26
N SER A 194 29.04 -1.13 -4.32
CA SER A 194 30.45 -0.79 -4.11
C SER A 194 30.68 0.73 -4.01
N MET A 195 29.76 1.45 -3.36
CA MET A 195 29.82 2.90 -3.26
C MET A 195 31.06 3.31 -2.44
N PRO A 196 31.88 4.28 -2.91
CA PRO A 196 33.03 4.74 -2.14
C PRO A 196 32.59 5.22 -0.74
N PRO A 197 33.23 4.75 0.35
CA PRO A 197 32.81 5.03 1.72
C PRO A 197 32.56 6.51 2.02
N HIS A 198 33.47 7.41 1.61
CA HIS A 198 33.31 8.85 1.81
C HIS A 198 32.04 9.41 1.12
N ARG A 199 31.68 8.90 -0.07
CA ARG A 199 30.44 9.32 -0.78
C ARG A 199 29.20 8.79 -0.07
N ALA A 200 29.25 7.55 0.41
CA ALA A 200 28.15 6.97 1.16
C ALA A 200 27.90 7.73 2.47
N MET A 201 28.96 8.04 3.21
CA MET A 201 28.89 8.86 4.43
C MET A 201 28.38 10.28 4.13
N GLN A 202 28.89 10.95 3.08
CA GLN A 202 28.38 12.27 2.69
C GLN A 202 26.88 12.22 2.43
N ARG A 203 26.43 11.29 1.58
CA ARG A 203 25.01 11.15 1.23
C ARG A 203 24.13 10.84 2.44
N TYR A 204 24.46 9.80 3.19
CA TYR A 204 23.55 9.25 4.20
C TYR A 204 23.74 9.84 5.61
N CYS A 205 24.91 10.36 5.96
CA CYS A 205 25.19 10.95 7.26
C CYS A 205 25.04 12.48 7.24
N CYS A 206 25.49 13.15 6.18
CA CYS A 206 25.44 14.62 6.09
C CYS A 206 24.20 15.12 5.36
N ASP A 207 24.05 14.74 4.09
CA ASP A 207 23.03 15.32 3.20
C ASP A 207 21.63 14.88 3.64
N GLN A 208 21.45 13.58 3.87
CA GLN A 208 20.16 12.98 4.22
C GLN A 208 19.97 12.80 5.73
N ARG A 209 21.07 12.77 6.50
CA ARG A 209 21.06 12.63 7.98
C ARG A 209 20.32 11.39 8.47
N GLN A 210 20.44 10.28 7.76
CA GLN A 210 19.66 9.06 7.95
C GLN A 210 20.42 7.97 8.70
N LEU A 211 21.74 7.93 8.56
CA LEU A 211 22.60 6.96 9.20
C LEU A 211 23.61 7.65 10.13
N PRO A 212 23.83 7.12 11.35
CA PRO A 212 25.05 7.41 12.11
C PRO A 212 26.28 6.94 11.33
N VAL A 213 27.40 7.66 11.47
CA VAL A 213 28.68 7.25 10.84
C VAL A 213 29.17 5.92 11.38
N GLU A 214 28.86 5.61 12.63
CA GLU A 214 29.28 4.39 13.32
C GLU A 214 28.78 3.11 12.63
N LEU A 215 27.65 3.17 11.92
CA LEU A 215 27.13 2.01 11.17
C LEU A 215 28.03 1.59 10.01
N PHE A 216 28.94 2.46 9.57
CA PHE A 216 29.89 2.14 8.51
C PHE A 216 31.12 1.37 9.03
N LYS A 217 31.40 1.38 10.35
CA LYS A 217 32.51 0.61 10.95
C LYS A 217 32.36 -0.89 10.75
N ASP A 218 31.13 -1.39 10.78
CA ASP A 218 30.85 -2.82 10.60
C ASP A 218 30.89 -3.28 9.13
N VAL A 219 31.19 -2.35 8.22
CA VAL A 219 30.99 -2.53 6.77
C VAL A 219 32.27 -2.28 5.99
N ILE A 220 33.16 -1.44 6.53
CA ILE A 220 34.39 -0.97 5.91
C ILE A 220 35.54 -1.23 6.89
N ASN A 221 36.76 -1.43 6.39
CA ASN A 221 37.91 -1.59 7.27
C ASN A 221 38.19 -0.30 8.07
N ASP A 222 38.85 -0.43 9.22
CA ASP A 222 39.09 0.71 10.12
C ASP A 222 39.89 1.83 9.43
N GLU A 223 40.90 1.48 8.64
CA GLU A 223 41.74 2.48 7.94
C GLU A 223 40.94 3.32 6.93
N ILE A 224 40.12 2.69 6.08
CA ILE A 224 39.30 3.44 5.10
C ILE A 224 38.17 4.18 5.82
N TYR A 225 37.64 3.63 6.91
CA TYR A 225 36.66 4.33 7.75
C TYR A 225 37.23 5.64 8.28
N GLU A 226 38.41 5.62 8.91
CA GLU A 226 39.03 6.83 9.48
C GLU A 226 39.41 7.84 8.40
N GLN A 227 39.91 7.39 7.24
CA GLN A 227 40.18 8.26 6.09
C GLN A 227 38.89 8.90 5.55
N ALA A 228 37.81 8.14 5.44
CA ALA A 228 36.52 8.63 4.97
C ALA A 228 35.90 9.63 5.96
N LEU A 229 36.00 9.36 7.26
CA LEU A 229 35.54 10.26 8.32
C LEU A 229 36.31 11.58 8.33
N THR A 230 37.65 11.51 8.28
CA THR A 230 38.51 12.71 8.21
C THR A 230 38.13 13.59 7.02
N ARG A 231 37.90 12.97 5.86
CA ARG A 231 37.45 13.70 4.66
C ARG A 231 36.06 14.30 4.83
N LEU A 232 35.13 13.55 5.43
CA LEU A 232 33.78 14.01 5.71
C LEU A 232 33.78 15.26 6.60
N GLU A 233 34.57 15.25 7.68
CA GLU A 233 34.71 16.37 8.62
C GLU A 233 35.35 17.59 7.95
N TRP A 234 36.36 17.37 7.09
CA TRP A 234 36.97 18.43 6.31
C TRP A 234 35.98 19.10 5.34
N ASP A 235 35.21 18.28 4.61
CA ASP A 235 34.22 18.76 3.64
C ASP A 235 32.98 19.39 4.32
N ASN A 236 32.72 19.09 5.61
CA ASN A 236 31.57 19.56 6.36
C ASN A 236 31.97 20.13 7.74
N PRO A 237 32.43 21.39 7.83
CA PRO A 237 32.93 21.99 9.08
C PRO A 237 31.92 22.07 10.24
N HIS A 238 30.63 21.90 9.95
CA HIS A 238 29.55 21.90 10.94
C HIS A 238 28.96 20.50 11.16
N PHE A 239 29.75 19.45 10.92
CA PHE A 239 29.36 18.07 11.20
C PHE A 239 29.55 17.74 12.70
N PRO A 240 28.57 17.10 13.38
CA PRO A 240 27.26 16.72 12.86
C PRO A 240 26.33 17.93 12.70
N PRO A 241 25.47 17.95 11.66
CA PRO A 241 24.63 19.11 11.39
C PRO A 241 23.59 19.34 12.51
N PRO A 242 23.14 20.59 12.73
CA PRO A 242 22.17 20.90 13.78
C PRO A 242 20.83 20.17 13.53
N PRO A 243 20.15 19.70 14.59
CA PRO A 243 18.96 18.87 14.44
C PRO A 243 17.83 19.62 13.72
N LEU A 244 17.09 18.92 12.85
CA LEU A 244 15.89 19.47 12.23
C LEU A 244 14.66 19.29 13.13
N PRO A 245 13.55 20.01 12.87
CA PRO A 245 12.31 19.82 13.61
C PRO A 245 11.88 18.35 13.61
N ALA A 246 11.61 17.83 14.81
CA ALA A 246 11.13 16.46 14.97
C ALA A 246 9.73 16.31 14.35
N PRO A 247 9.42 15.14 13.74
CA PRO A 247 8.09 14.86 13.24
C PRO A 247 7.09 14.79 14.40
N HIS A 248 5.81 15.03 14.10
CA HIS A 248 4.79 14.89 15.11
C HIS A 248 4.68 13.43 15.58
N ARG A 249 4.25 13.18 16.82
CA ARG A 249 4.14 11.81 17.37
C ARG A 249 3.31 10.89 16.46
N THR A 250 2.23 11.41 15.88
CA THR A 250 1.36 10.65 14.96
C THR A 250 1.97 10.39 13.60
N ASP A 251 2.95 11.21 13.19
CA ASP A 251 3.67 11.02 11.93
C ASP A 251 4.62 9.82 12.07
N GLN A 252 4.89 9.34 13.29
CA GLN A 252 5.67 8.12 13.53
C GLN A 252 4.79 6.90 13.82
N TRP A 253 3.47 7.01 13.65
CA TRP A 253 2.58 5.86 13.80
C TRP A 253 2.75 4.90 12.63
N PRO A 254 3.01 3.61 12.90
CA PRO A 254 3.05 2.60 11.86
C PRO A 254 1.75 2.58 11.05
N SER A 255 1.84 2.19 9.78
CA SER A 255 0.69 2.14 8.86
C SER A 255 -0.47 1.31 9.43
N CYS A 256 -0.17 0.17 10.04
CA CYS A 256 -1.17 -0.74 10.60
C CYS A 256 -1.77 -0.31 11.95
N LEU A 257 -1.24 0.73 12.61
CA LEU A 257 -1.60 1.05 14.00
C LEU A 257 -3.10 1.37 14.13
N GLY A 258 -3.80 0.61 14.98
CA GLY A 258 -5.21 0.81 15.30
C GLY A 258 -6.19 0.41 14.19
N ILE A 259 -5.73 -0.25 13.13
CA ILE A 259 -6.59 -0.81 12.08
C ILE A 259 -7.34 -2.02 12.68
N PRO A 260 -8.68 -1.99 12.81
CA PRO A 260 -9.33 -3.09 13.51
C PRO A 260 -9.32 -4.37 12.68
N GLY A 261 -8.91 -5.46 13.32
CA GLY A 261 -8.69 -6.77 12.70
C GLY A 261 -7.30 -6.98 12.10
N ALA A 262 -6.40 -5.99 12.15
CA ALA A 262 -5.01 -6.16 11.67
C ALA A 262 -4.06 -6.71 12.74
N GLN A 263 -4.28 -6.39 14.02
CA GLN A 263 -3.46 -6.94 15.09
C GLN A 263 -3.70 -8.44 15.23
N ASP A 264 -2.62 -9.20 15.23
CA ASP A 264 -2.61 -10.63 15.47
C ASP A 264 -1.48 -10.96 16.45
N ASP A 265 -1.83 -11.19 17.72
CA ASP A 265 -0.86 -11.42 18.80
C ASP A 265 -0.04 -12.70 18.61
N SER A 266 -0.46 -13.58 17.68
CA SER A 266 0.25 -14.82 17.36
C SER A 266 1.30 -14.67 16.25
N SER A 267 1.31 -13.56 15.51
CA SER A 267 2.24 -13.33 14.41
C SER A 267 3.26 -12.22 14.72
N SER A 268 4.50 -12.44 14.27
CA SER A 268 5.43 -11.34 14.04
C SER A 268 4.97 -10.59 12.78
N PRO A 269 4.80 -9.25 12.81
CA PRO A 269 5.45 -8.31 13.72
C PRO A 269 4.65 -7.88 14.96
N CYS A 270 3.41 -8.32 15.11
CA CYS A 270 2.50 -7.83 16.16
C CYS A 270 2.92 -8.27 17.58
N SER A 271 3.36 -9.52 17.75
CA SER A 271 3.83 -10.06 19.04
C SER A 271 5.05 -9.33 19.62
N GLU A 272 5.86 -8.71 18.76
CA GLU A 272 7.07 -7.96 19.12
C GLU A 272 6.85 -6.43 19.11
N CYS A 273 5.63 -5.99 18.77
CA CYS A 273 5.33 -4.58 18.58
C CYS A 273 5.18 -3.85 19.92
N ARG A 274 6.06 -2.87 20.18
CA ARG A 274 6.00 -1.98 21.36
C ARG A 274 4.73 -1.14 21.46
N LEU A 275 3.94 -1.08 20.39
CA LEU A 275 2.68 -0.34 20.33
C LEU A 275 1.45 -1.27 20.41
N ALA A 276 1.59 -2.55 20.76
CA ALA A 276 0.47 -3.50 20.79
C ALA A 276 -0.70 -3.02 21.68
N ASP A 277 -0.43 -2.57 22.90
CA ASP A 277 -1.46 -2.04 23.81
C ASP A 277 -2.14 -0.78 23.25
N ASP A 278 -1.35 0.15 22.71
CA ASP A 278 -1.84 1.35 22.04
C ASP A 278 -2.70 0.99 20.81
N CYS A 279 -2.29 -0.02 20.05
CA CYS A 279 -2.98 -0.54 18.88
C CYS A 279 -4.35 -1.10 19.26
N THR A 280 -4.42 -1.94 20.31
CA THR A 280 -5.67 -2.51 20.81
C THR A 280 -6.62 -1.42 21.30
N ARG A 281 -6.13 -0.47 22.12
CA ARG A 281 -6.95 0.66 22.61
C ARG A 281 -7.50 1.50 21.46
N LEU A 282 -6.65 1.83 20.50
CA LEU A 282 -7.03 2.64 19.35
C LEU A 282 -8.03 1.91 18.44
N SER A 283 -7.78 0.63 18.15
CA SER A 283 -8.67 -0.25 17.39
C SER A 283 -10.08 -0.29 18.00
N ASN A 284 -10.17 -0.48 19.32
CA ASN A 284 -11.44 -0.47 20.04
C ASN A 284 -12.15 0.89 19.99
N ALA A 285 -11.41 1.99 20.10
CA ALA A 285 -11.99 3.33 19.97
C ALA A 285 -12.55 3.58 18.56
N ILE A 286 -11.83 3.13 17.53
CA ILE A 286 -12.26 3.21 16.14
C ILE A 286 -13.51 2.34 15.90
N LEU A 287 -13.56 1.12 16.44
CA LEU A 287 -14.74 0.26 16.34
C LEU A 287 -15.98 0.92 16.93
N ARG A 288 -15.87 1.53 18.11
CA ARG A 288 -16.97 2.31 18.71
C ARG A 288 -17.40 3.47 17.81
N GLN A 289 -16.45 4.19 17.22
CA GLN A 289 -16.74 5.28 16.30
C GLN A 289 -17.47 4.80 15.04
N VAL A 290 -17.05 3.67 14.47
CA VAL A 290 -17.70 3.06 13.29
C VAL A 290 -19.10 2.55 13.65
N MET A 291 -19.25 1.88 14.79
CA MET A 291 -20.54 1.43 15.33
C MET A 291 -21.50 2.61 15.49
N ASN A 292 -21.06 3.71 16.10
CA ASN A 292 -21.88 4.90 16.30
C ASN A 292 -22.33 5.56 14.97
N ARG A 293 -21.51 5.46 13.91
CA ARG A 293 -21.82 6.06 12.60
C ARG A 293 -22.71 5.19 11.72
N THR A 294 -22.60 3.87 11.84
CA THR A 294 -23.17 2.92 10.87
C THR A 294 -24.13 1.92 11.46
N GLY A 295 -24.19 1.81 12.79
CA GLY A 295 -24.92 0.76 13.50
C GLY A 295 -24.27 -0.63 13.43
N SER A 296 -23.03 -0.73 12.95
CA SER A 296 -22.30 -2.01 12.85
C SER A 296 -20.79 -1.84 13.10
N GLU A 297 -20.17 -2.86 13.71
CA GLU A 297 -18.71 -2.98 13.83
C GLU A 297 -18.03 -3.43 12.53
N ASP A 298 -18.77 -4.06 11.61
CA ASP A 298 -18.30 -4.41 10.26
C ASP A 298 -19.38 -4.10 9.20
N PRO A 299 -19.49 -2.82 8.81
CA PRO A 299 -20.49 -2.37 7.84
C PRO A 299 -20.38 -3.07 6.48
N ARG A 300 -19.17 -3.49 6.09
CA ARG A 300 -18.92 -4.15 4.79
C ARG A 300 -19.38 -5.60 4.81
N ALA A 301 -19.14 -6.33 5.88
CA ALA A 301 -19.69 -7.68 6.03
C ALA A 301 -21.22 -7.63 6.05
N ASP A 302 -21.82 -6.66 6.74
CA ASP A 302 -23.28 -6.50 6.78
C ASP A 302 -23.89 -6.17 5.42
N ASP A 303 -23.31 -5.24 4.67
CA ASP A 303 -23.73 -4.94 3.29
C ASP A 303 -23.60 -6.18 2.39
N LYS A 304 -22.50 -6.94 2.50
CA LYS A 304 -22.31 -8.20 1.75
C LYS A 304 -23.39 -9.22 2.11
N ARG A 305 -23.70 -9.40 3.40
CA ARG A 305 -24.75 -10.32 3.89
C ARG A 305 -26.13 -9.89 3.41
N ALA A 306 -26.47 -8.60 3.50
CA ALA A 306 -27.74 -8.06 3.03
C ALA A 306 -27.93 -8.29 1.52
N LYS A 307 -26.93 -7.98 0.70
CA LYS A 307 -26.96 -8.22 -0.76
C LYS A 307 -27.04 -9.70 -1.10
N ALA A 308 -26.39 -10.57 -0.35
CA ALA A 308 -26.49 -12.02 -0.55
C ALA A 308 -27.91 -12.54 -0.26
N ARG A 309 -28.52 -12.10 0.86
CA ARG A 309 -29.92 -12.41 1.19
C ARG A 309 -30.87 -11.92 0.08
N GLU A 310 -30.64 -10.70 -0.42
CA GLU A 310 -31.46 -10.14 -1.51
C GLU A 310 -31.35 -10.96 -2.80
N ARG A 311 -30.14 -11.32 -3.22
CA ARG A 311 -29.92 -12.18 -4.39
C ARG A 311 -30.61 -13.53 -4.23
N GLN A 312 -30.51 -14.14 -3.05
CA GLN A 312 -31.15 -15.42 -2.78
C GLN A 312 -32.68 -15.30 -2.81
N ARG A 313 -33.24 -14.23 -2.24
CA ARG A 313 -34.68 -13.93 -2.30
C ARG A 313 -35.16 -13.83 -3.75
N ARG A 314 -34.51 -13.00 -4.58
CA ARG A 314 -34.84 -12.86 -6.01
C ARG A 314 -34.76 -14.17 -6.76
N ARG A 315 -33.70 -14.98 -6.52
CA ARG A 315 -33.56 -16.31 -7.12
C ARG A 315 -34.72 -17.24 -6.74
N ARG A 316 -35.10 -17.28 -5.46
CA ARG A 316 -36.23 -18.10 -4.98
C ARG A 316 -37.56 -17.66 -5.60
N SER A 317 -37.82 -16.35 -5.66
CA SER A 317 -39.02 -15.81 -6.30
C SER A 317 -39.10 -16.21 -7.79
N ARG A 318 -37.97 -16.13 -8.52
CA ARG A 318 -37.92 -16.53 -9.93
C ARG A 318 -38.18 -18.03 -10.11
N LEU A 319 -37.54 -18.89 -9.32
CA LEU A 319 -37.76 -20.33 -9.37
C LEU A 319 -39.19 -20.72 -9.03
N ASN A 320 -39.83 -20.04 -8.07
CA ASN A 320 -41.23 -20.28 -7.74
C ASN A 320 -42.16 -19.84 -8.87
N ALA A 321 -41.89 -18.70 -9.52
CA ALA A 321 -42.66 -18.25 -10.69
C ALA A 321 -42.50 -19.20 -11.89
N GLU A 322 -41.29 -19.69 -12.16
CA GLU A 322 -41.01 -20.70 -13.19
C GLU A 322 -41.76 -22.01 -12.89
N LYS A 323 -41.78 -22.46 -11.63
CA LYS A 323 -42.59 -23.63 -11.21
C LYS A 323 -44.08 -23.41 -11.42
N LEU A 324 -44.62 -22.26 -11.00
CA LEU A 324 -46.04 -21.93 -11.20
C LEU A 324 -46.41 -21.92 -12.69
N HIS A 325 -45.55 -21.31 -13.52
CA HIS A 325 -45.72 -21.27 -14.96
C HIS A 325 -45.63 -22.67 -15.58
N ALA A 326 -44.73 -23.54 -15.11
CA ALA A 326 -44.64 -24.92 -15.58
C ALA A 326 -45.88 -25.74 -15.21
N MET A 327 -46.45 -25.53 -14.02
CA MET A 327 -47.70 -26.17 -13.59
C MET A 327 -48.91 -25.74 -14.43
N HIS A 328 -48.97 -24.47 -14.86
CA HIS A 328 -50.03 -23.98 -15.76
C HIS A 328 -49.86 -24.41 -17.22
N LYS A 329 -48.71 -24.95 -17.62
CA LYS A 329 -48.40 -25.33 -19.02
C LYS A 329 -48.58 -26.82 -19.33
N GLN A 330 -49.13 -27.62 -18.43
CA GLN A 330 -49.61 -28.97 -18.76
C GLN A 330 -51.08 -28.86 -19.23
N PRO A 331 -51.39 -28.96 -20.53
CA PRO A 331 -52.76 -29.13 -20.98
C PRO A 331 -53.14 -30.61 -20.88
N GLU A 332 -54.43 -30.82 -20.64
CA GLU A 332 -55.16 -32.06 -20.69
C GLU A 332 -54.74 -32.94 -21.88
N ALA A 333 -54.07 -34.06 -21.59
CA ALA A 333 -54.03 -35.22 -22.47
C ALA A 333 -54.71 -36.37 -21.72
N VAL A 334 -56.02 -36.21 -21.47
CA VAL A 334 -56.90 -37.33 -21.13
C VAL A 334 -57.83 -37.46 -22.33
N GLU A 335 -57.37 -38.19 -23.34
CA GLU A 335 -58.22 -38.63 -24.44
C GLU A 335 -59.38 -39.46 -23.87
N PHE A 336 -60.56 -38.87 -24.00
CA PHE A 336 -61.86 -39.51 -23.87
C PHE A 336 -61.93 -40.67 -24.89
N ARG A 337 -61.76 -41.92 -24.47
CA ARG A 337 -62.21 -43.08 -25.26
C ARG A 337 -63.68 -43.35 -24.92
N ALA A 338 -64.57 -42.87 -25.79
CA ALA A 338 -65.97 -43.26 -25.85
C ALA A 338 -66.20 -44.18 -27.06
N GLY A 339 -66.87 -45.33 -26.84
CA GLY A 339 -67.38 -46.27 -27.85
C GLY A 339 -66.28 -47.08 -28.55
N GLU A 340 -66.34 -48.41 -28.68
CA GLU A 340 -67.45 -49.32 -29.03
C GLU A 340 -67.23 -50.73 -28.46
#